data_AF-A0A1H2PRJ0-F1
#
_entry.id   AF-A0A1H2PRJ0-F1
#
_cell.length_a   1.000
_cell.length_b   1.000
_cell.length_c   1.000
_cell.angle_alpha   90.00
_cell.angle_beta   90.00
_cell.angle_gamma   90.00
#
_symmetry.space_group_name_H-M   'P 1'
#
loop_
_entity.id
_entity.type
_entity.pdbx_description
1 polymer ?
#
loop_
_entity_poly.entity_id
_entity_poly.type
_entity_poly.pdbx_seq_one_letter_code
_entity_poly.pdbx_strand_id
1 'polypeptide(L)'
;MNRPSDGRNGASGANGPQEPTGSNGPEDPRDDAPRGAEGPDAPTDSPVGPPEEARTEPRRREPGRGRRTGDTAARSDGDGDGDGINDTWQEPIVAPRGRWLPSLVWLIPLIAAVIGLSLVARAIFEQGPTVTITFKTAEGIEPGKTKVKYKDVDIGEVKSVTLSEDHSLIVATVELTKDASNIAVEGTRFWVVKPRIAASGVSGLGTLLSGSYIGVDAGRSEETRRAFRGLETPPAVTRDQKGHQYLLFADSLNSLDIGSPVYYRRIQVGQVVGYALAADGKSVQLRVFVNAPYDKYVGGNTRFWNASGVDLRLDSNGLKLNTQSLTTVVLGGVAFQTPPGQPVGAQAEDNHEFLLTDDEGTAMRPPDGPATYAVLNFNQSLRGLQVGAPVDFRGIVLGNVVSIGINYDRRSGQFMMPVRVKLYPNRLGTSFAALANQHDDVAKEHLFEAFIRRGLRAQLRTGNFLTGQLYVALDFFPKVPPAKIDVTRSPLELPTVPNTLDQLQLQVADIASKLQKIPFDKIGNNVNQTLESANSLFKRLDGEVAPEAQRTLVEAQKTFSSAEKTLSEDSPLQSDVRQAMQELTRTARTLGVLADYLERHPEALLRGKPGEKP
;
A
#
# COMPACT_ATOMS: atom_id res chain seq x y z
N MET A 1 -7.89 -66.68 27.33
CA MET A 1 -8.31 -67.93 26.67
C MET A 1 -8.42 -67.70 25.17
N ASN A 2 -7.76 -68.54 24.39
CA ASN A 2 -7.82 -68.79 22.93
C ASN A 2 -7.48 -67.70 21.87
N ARG A 3 -6.30 -67.96 21.25
CA ARG A 3 -5.75 -67.65 19.91
C ARG A 3 -6.67 -68.09 18.71
N PRO A 4 -6.25 -68.04 17.42
CA PRO A 4 -5.66 -66.96 16.58
C PRO A 4 -6.16 -67.01 15.09
N SER A 5 -5.69 -66.11 14.22
CA SER A 5 -5.39 -66.31 12.77
C SER A 5 -5.22 -64.94 12.09
N ASP A 6 -4.52 -64.72 11.00
CA ASP A 6 -3.33 -65.29 10.34
C ASP A 6 -2.96 -64.19 9.31
N GLY A 7 -1.68 -63.94 9.03
CA GLY A 7 -1.27 -62.81 8.19
C GLY A 7 0.21 -62.83 7.83
N ARG A 8 0.54 -63.63 6.81
CA ARG A 8 1.86 -63.89 6.23
C ARG A 8 2.45 -62.71 5.44
N ASN A 9 3.79 -62.64 5.47
CA ASN A 9 4.80 -62.36 4.42
C ASN A 9 4.68 -61.06 3.58
N GLY A 10 5.74 -60.36 3.17
CA GLY A 10 7.20 -60.50 3.21
C GLY A 10 7.79 -59.19 2.64
N ALA A 11 8.84 -58.62 3.23
CA ALA A 11 10.25 -58.77 2.87
C ALA A 11 10.69 -58.15 1.51
N SER A 12 11.59 -57.16 1.65
CA SER A 12 12.79 -56.89 0.84
C SER A 12 12.69 -56.00 -0.41
N GLY A 13 13.64 -55.05 -0.52
CA GLY A 13 13.99 -54.41 -1.81
C GLY A 13 14.60 -53.02 -1.70
N ALA A 14 15.88 -52.94 -1.32
CA ALA A 14 16.72 -51.75 -1.49
C ALA A 14 17.17 -51.59 -2.95
N ASN A 15 17.21 -50.35 -3.47
CA ASN A 15 18.31 -49.75 -4.26
C ASN A 15 17.86 -48.48 -5.00
N GLY A 16 18.69 -47.43 -4.95
CA GLY A 16 18.68 -46.33 -5.92
C GLY A 16 19.09 -46.81 -7.32
N PRO A 17 19.11 -45.92 -8.35
CA PRO A 17 20.29 -45.08 -8.54
C PRO A 17 20.09 -43.72 -9.27
N GLN A 18 21.08 -42.84 -9.06
CA GLN A 18 21.84 -41.96 -10.00
C GLN A 18 21.17 -41.10 -11.09
N GLU A 19 21.77 -39.90 -11.22
CA GLU A 19 21.68 -38.87 -12.26
C GLU A 19 21.76 -39.37 -13.72
N PRO A 20 21.43 -38.47 -14.67
CA PRO A 20 22.46 -38.17 -15.67
C PRO A 20 22.66 -36.67 -15.97
N THR A 21 23.88 -36.40 -16.41
CA THR A 21 24.43 -35.16 -16.96
C THR A 21 24.09 -34.96 -18.46
N GLY A 22 24.13 -33.70 -18.92
CA GLY A 22 24.20 -33.29 -20.33
C GLY A 22 23.83 -31.80 -20.47
N SER A 23 24.73 -30.83 -20.72
CA SER A 23 25.62 -30.57 -21.88
C SER A 23 24.96 -29.84 -23.07
N ASN A 24 25.13 -28.50 -23.08
CA ASN A 24 25.52 -27.58 -24.17
C ASN A 24 24.65 -27.29 -25.42
N GLY A 25 24.27 -26.00 -25.52
CA GLY A 25 24.41 -25.09 -26.69
C GLY A 25 23.12 -24.75 -27.48
N PRO A 26 23.04 -23.63 -28.25
CA PRO A 26 23.99 -22.50 -28.42
C PRO A 26 23.33 -21.09 -28.43
N GLU A 27 24.12 -20.07 -28.82
CA GLU A 27 23.76 -18.75 -29.42
C GLU A 27 23.88 -17.46 -28.56
N ASP A 28 25.03 -16.81 -28.76
CA ASP A 28 25.25 -15.34 -28.84
C ASP A 28 25.28 -15.00 -30.37
N PRO A 29 24.89 -13.81 -30.85
CA PRO A 29 25.73 -12.62 -30.67
C PRO A 29 24.95 -11.32 -30.32
N ARG A 30 25.52 -10.55 -29.39
CA ARG A 30 25.25 -9.13 -29.19
C ARG A 30 26.03 -8.31 -30.23
N ASP A 31 25.29 -7.47 -30.94
CA ASP A 31 25.81 -6.44 -31.83
C ASP A 31 26.52 -5.30 -31.08
N ASP A 32 27.56 -4.83 -31.77
CA ASP A 32 28.42 -3.70 -31.46
C ASP A 32 27.69 -2.33 -31.44
N ALA A 33 28.24 -1.43 -30.63
CA ALA A 33 28.00 0.02 -30.63
C ALA A 33 28.61 0.66 -31.92
N PRO A 34 28.44 1.97 -32.27
CA PRO A 34 28.55 3.11 -31.36
C PRO A 34 27.73 4.39 -31.68
N ARG A 35 27.92 5.38 -30.79
CA ARG A 35 27.52 6.79 -30.87
C ARG A 35 28.28 7.56 -31.96
N GLY A 36 27.67 8.65 -32.47
CA GLY A 36 28.37 9.94 -32.63
C GLY A 36 28.35 10.62 -34.01
N ALA A 37 27.54 11.70 -34.09
CA ALA A 37 27.78 13.03 -34.69
C ALA A 37 28.31 13.21 -36.14
N GLU A 38 27.56 14.00 -36.94
CA GLU A 38 28.06 15.15 -37.75
C GLU A 38 26.87 15.88 -38.44
N GLY A 39 26.80 17.23 -38.34
CA GLY A 39 26.00 18.11 -39.22
C GLY A 39 26.84 18.54 -40.44
N PRO A 40 26.62 19.68 -41.13
CA PRO A 40 25.56 20.71 -41.07
C PRO A 40 24.96 21.05 -42.47
N ASP A 41 24.01 22.00 -42.56
CA ASP A 41 23.99 23.10 -43.56
C ASP A 41 22.76 24.02 -43.40
N ALA A 42 23.03 25.33 -43.39
CA ALA A 42 22.10 26.48 -43.41
C ALA A 42 22.13 27.13 -44.82
N PRO A 43 21.68 28.38 -45.10
CA PRO A 43 20.61 29.27 -44.61
C PRO A 43 19.61 29.60 -45.77
N THR A 44 18.58 30.46 -45.72
CA THR A 44 18.50 31.94 -45.84
C THR A 44 16.99 32.27 -45.91
N ASP A 45 16.42 33.18 -45.12
CA ASP A 45 16.34 34.66 -45.28
C ASP A 45 15.03 35.14 -45.95
N SER A 46 14.53 36.29 -45.47
CA SER A 46 13.17 36.87 -45.63
C SER A 46 13.03 37.71 -46.93
N PRO A 47 12.11 38.71 -47.15
CA PRO A 47 10.77 39.08 -46.60
C PRO A 47 9.74 39.58 -47.70
N VAL A 48 8.62 40.21 -47.24
CA VAL A 48 7.75 41.26 -47.89
C VAL A 48 6.44 40.82 -48.59
N GLY A 49 5.28 41.38 -48.16
CA GLY A 49 3.93 41.27 -48.77
C GLY A 49 3.59 42.44 -49.73
N PRO A 50 2.35 42.98 -49.84
CA PRO A 50 0.96 42.48 -49.90
C PRO A 50 0.31 42.95 -51.27
N PRO A 51 -0.98 43.38 -51.43
CA PRO A 51 -2.31 43.00 -50.89
C PRO A 51 -3.34 42.67 -52.02
N GLU A 52 -4.55 42.15 -51.73
CA GLU A 52 -5.75 42.47 -52.55
C GLU A 52 -7.10 42.18 -51.86
N GLU A 53 -8.03 43.12 -52.06
CA GLU A 53 -9.44 43.13 -51.65
C GLU A 53 -10.30 42.20 -52.54
N ALA A 54 -11.40 41.66 -52.01
CA ALA A 54 -12.72 41.71 -52.67
C ALA A 54 -13.84 41.02 -51.88
N ARG A 55 -14.89 41.83 -51.63
CA ARG A 55 -16.33 41.54 -51.79
C ARG A 55 -17.08 40.71 -50.73
N THR A 56 -17.88 41.38 -49.90
CA THR A 56 -19.33 41.73 -50.02
C THR A 56 -20.31 40.65 -49.57
N GLU A 57 -20.72 40.83 -48.30
CA GLU A 57 -22.00 40.65 -47.60
C GLU A 57 -23.00 39.48 -47.81
N PRO A 58 -23.66 39.07 -46.70
CA PRO A 58 -24.74 38.08 -46.66
C PRO A 58 -26.16 38.67 -46.78
N ARG A 59 -27.11 37.76 -46.95
CA ARG A 59 -28.57 37.97 -47.01
C ARG A 59 -29.21 38.17 -45.62
N ARG A 60 -30.09 39.20 -45.54
CA ARG A 60 -31.50 39.23 -45.03
C ARG A 60 -31.75 38.86 -43.55
N ARG A 61 -32.66 39.48 -42.78
CA ARG A 61 -33.99 40.13 -42.93
C ARG A 61 -34.26 40.79 -41.55
N GLU A 62 -35.05 41.84 -41.29
CA GLU A 62 -36.47 42.21 -41.55
C GLU A 62 -36.75 43.45 -40.63
N PRO A 63 -37.98 43.98 -40.44
CA PRO A 63 -39.03 44.47 -41.35
C PRO A 63 -39.43 45.94 -41.04
N GLY A 64 -40.25 46.58 -41.89
CA GLY A 64 -41.01 47.76 -41.45
C GLY A 64 -41.61 48.68 -42.52
N ARG A 65 -42.91 48.48 -42.78
CA ARG A 65 -43.99 49.43 -43.15
C ARG A 65 -43.70 50.76 -43.89
N GLY A 66 -44.56 51.02 -44.88
CA GLY A 66 -45.16 52.34 -45.16
C GLY A 66 -45.13 52.72 -46.66
N ARG A 67 -46.25 52.61 -47.41
CA ARG A 67 -47.36 53.58 -47.64
C ARG A 67 -47.06 54.63 -48.73
N ARG A 68 -48.06 54.80 -49.63
CA ARG A 68 -48.33 55.92 -50.59
C ARG A 68 -47.39 56.00 -51.80
N THR A 69 -47.73 56.47 -53.00
CA THR A 69 -48.92 57.00 -53.74
C THR A 69 -48.42 57.29 -55.17
N GLY A 70 -49.32 57.44 -56.14
CA GLY A 70 -49.05 57.95 -57.50
C GLY A 70 -49.83 57.10 -58.51
N ASP A 71 -51.00 57.49 -59.03
CA ASP A 71 -51.34 58.77 -59.68
C ASP A 71 -50.26 59.20 -60.67
N THR A 72 -50.51 58.99 -61.97
CA THR A 72 -50.93 60.07 -62.88
C THR A 72 -51.21 59.49 -64.26
N ALA A 73 -52.38 59.82 -64.79
CA ALA A 73 -52.85 59.56 -66.14
C ALA A 73 -52.16 60.45 -67.19
N ALA A 74 -52.19 60.03 -68.47
CA ALA A 74 -52.37 60.96 -69.58
C ALA A 74 -52.79 60.24 -70.88
N ARG A 75 -54.03 60.56 -71.30
CA ARG A 75 -54.52 60.89 -72.67
C ARG A 75 -54.36 59.82 -73.77
N SER A 76 -55.39 59.52 -74.56
CA SER A 76 -56.30 60.44 -75.26
C SER A 76 -57.56 59.69 -75.72
N ASP A 77 -58.74 60.25 -75.47
CA ASP A 77 -59.98 59.94 -76.17
C ASP A 77 -60.16 60.92 -77.35
N GLY A 78 -60.85 60.46 -78.39
CA GLY A 78 -61.40 61.29 -79.45
C GLY A 78 -62.56 60.57 -80.12
N ASP A 79 -63.74 61.23 -80.10
CA ASP A 79 -64.94 61.11 -80.94
C ASP A 79 -65.61 59.72 -81.07
N GLY A 80 -66.92 59.53 -81.00
CA GLY A 80 -68.05 60.40 -81.26
C GLY A 80 -69.06 59.60 -82.10
N ASP A 81 -70.33 59.61 -81.67
CA ASP A 81 -71.57 59.22 -82.38
C ASP A 81 -71.91 57.73 -82.66
N GLY A 82 -72.97 57.27 -81.99
CA GLY A 82 -74.32 57.28 -82.57
C GLY A 82 -74.73 56.16 -83.53
N ASP A 83 -75.85 55.50 -83.19
CA ASP A 83 -76.69 54.58 -84.01
C ASP A 83 -76.03 53.26 -84.46
N GLY A 84 -76.70 52.12 -84.52
CA GLY A 84 -78.11 51.81 -84.43
C GLY A 84 -78.31 50.47 -85.17
N ILE A 85 -78.93 49.52 -84.46
CA ILE A 85 -79.83 48.46 -84.96
C ILE A 85 -79.26 47.29 -85.80
N ASN A 86 -79.89 46.13 -85.56
CA ASN A 86 -80.00 44.91 -86.38
C ASN A 86 -78.86 43.88 -86.18
N ASP A 87 -79.11 42.58 -86.07
CA ASP A 87 -80.33 41.81 -86.27
C ASP A 87 -80.15 40.37 -85.79
N THR A 88 -81.27 39.68 -85.62
CA THR A 88 -81.46 38.22 -85.71
C THR A 88 -80.84 37.29 -84.66
N TRP A 89 -81.74 36.71 -83.86
CA TRP A 89 -81.52 35.49 -83.09
C TRP A 89 -81.35 34.28 -84.03
N GLN A 90 -80.21 33.58 -83.93
CA GLN A 90 -80.02 32.25 -84.52
C GLN A 90 -80.06 31.17 -83.42
N GLU A 91 -80.76 30.08 -83.73
CA GLU A 91 -80.96 28.89 -82.90
C GLU A 91 -79.64 28.17 -82.53
N PRO A 92 -79.59 27.48 -81.37
CA PRO A 92 -78.37 26.87 -80.86
C PRO A 92 -78.07 25.54 -81.57
N ILE A 93 -76.95 25.50 -82.30
CA ILE A 93 -76.37 24.27 -82.82
C ILE A 93 -75.63 23.57 -81.68
N VAL A 94 -76.10 22.38 -81.30
CA VAL A 94 -75.46 21.50 -80.33
C VAL A 94 -74.19 20.91 -80.96
N ALA A 95 -73.02 21.37 -80.50
CA ALA A 95 -71.73 20.76 -80.81
C ALA A 95 -71.44 19.59 -79.84
N PRO A 96 -70.80 18.50 -80.32
CA PRO A 96 -70.61 17.29 -79.52
C PRO A 96 -69.58 17.46 -78.39
N ARG A 97 -69.83 16.78 -77.26
CA ARG A 97 -68.95 16.70 -76.09
C ARG A 97 -67.56 16.16 -76.47
N GLY A 98 -66.58 17.06 -76.56
CA GLY A 98 -65.15 16.72 -76.56
C GLY A 98 -64.74 16.16 -75.20
N ARG A 99 -64.08 15.01 -75.20
CA ARG A 99 -63.64 14.26 -74.00
C ARG A 99 -62.82 15.17 -73.08
N TRP A 100 -63.27 15.30 -71.84
CA TRP A 100 -62.60 16.01 -70.75
C TRP A 100 -61.34 15.24 -70.35
N LEU A 101 -60.21 15.58 -70.95
CA LEU A 101 -58.90 15.25 -70.37
C LEU A 101 -58.60 16.35 -69.34
N PRO A 102 -58.40 16.03 -68.05
CA PRO A 102 -58.06 17.05 -67.07
C PRO A 102 -56.76 17.73 -67.50
N SER A 103 -56.78 19.06 -67.52
CA SER A 103 -55.64 19.88 -67.97
C SER A 103 -54.36 19.51 -67.23
N LEU A 104 -53.26 19.38 -67.97
CA LEU A 104 -51.89 19.14 -67.49
C LEU A 104 -51.44 20.12 -66.38
N VAL A 105 -52.15 21.24 -66.18
CA VAL A 105 -51.96 22.24 -65.13
C VAL A 105 -52.11 21.65 -63.71
N TRP A 106 -52.94 20.61 -63.51
CA TRP A 106 -53.12 19.96 -62.21
C TRP A 106 -51.98 18.98 -61.84
N LEU A 107 -51.08 18.71 -62.79
CA LEU A 107 -49.92 17.83 -62.56
C LEU A 107 -48.91 18.47 -61.60
N ILE A 108 -48.74 19.79 -61.64
CA ILE A 108 -47.76 20.51 -60.81
C ILE A 108 -48.12 20.46 -59.32
N PRO A 109 -49.36 20.78 -58.88
CA PRO A 109 -49.78 20.62 -57.49
C PRO A 109 -49.74 19.16 -57.01
N LEU A 110 -50.08 18.21 -57.88
CA LEU A 110 -50.03 16.78 -57.55
C LEU A 110 -48.59 16.32 -57.33
N ILE A 111 -47.65 16.70 -58.20
CA ILE A 111 -46.23 16.41 -58.05
C ILE A 111 -45.67 17.08 -56.80
N ALA A 112 -46.01 18.35 -56.55
CA ALA A 112 -45.60 19.05 -55.33
C ALA A 112 -46.15 18.38 -54.07
N ALA A 113 -47.41 17.91 -54.09
CA ALA A 113 -48.01 17.15 -53.00
C ALA A 113 -47.30 15.80 -52.78
N VAL A 114 -46.97 15.06 -53.85
CA VAL A 114 -46.22 13.80 -53.76
C VAL A 114 -44.81 14.01 -53.23
N ILE A 115 -44.11 15.07 -53.66
CA ILE A 115 -42.79 15.43 -53.13
C ILE A 115 -42.90 15.84 -51.65
N GLY A 116 -43.90 16.64 -51.28
CA GLY A 116 -44.16 17.00 -49.90
C GLY A 116 -44.44 15.78 -49.02
N LEU A 117 -45.28 14.86 -49.50
CA LEU A 117 -45.59 13.61 -48.80
C LEU A 117 -44.36 12.70 -48.71
N SER A 118 -43.49 12.70 -49.72
CA SER A 118 -42.24 11.91 -49.70
C SER A 118 -41.20 12.49 -48.74
N LEU A 119 -41.11 13.82 -48.62
CA LEU A 119 -40.24 14.48 -47.66
C LEU A 119 -40.71 14.25 -46.22
N VAL A 120 -42.03 14.31 -45.97
CA VAL A 120 -42.60 13.97 -44.67
C VAL A 120 -42.38 12.49 -44.35
N ALA A 121 -42.61 11.60 -45.32
CA ALA A 121 -42.35 10.17 -45.15
C ALA A 121 -40.86 9.92 -44.84
N ARG A 122 -39.93 10.53 -45.59
CA ARG A 122 -38.49 10.45 -45.30
C ARG A 122 -38.16 10.95 -43.92
N ALA A 123 -38.68 12.10 -43.51
CA ALA A 123 -38.45 12.65 -42.18
C ALA A 123 -38.92 11.68 -41.07
N ILE A 124 -40.05 11.00 -41.26
CA ILE A 124 -40.56 10.00 -40.31
C ILE A 124 -39.74 8.69 -40.34
N PHE A 125 -39.29 8.26 -41.52
CA PHE A 125 -38.52 7.00 -41.69
C PHE A 125 -37.03 7.12 -41.36
N GLU A 126 -36.49 8.34 -41.30
CA GLU A 126 -35.11 8.67 -40.94
C GLU A 126 -34.95 8.94 -39.43
N GLN A 127 -36.02 9.32 -38.72
CA GLN A 127 -36.03 9.48 -37.26
C GLN A 127 -36.06 8.13 -36.55
N GLY A 128 -35.17 7.93 -35.57
CA GLY A 128 -35.18 6.72 -34.74
C GLY A 128 -36.16 6.82 -33.57
N PRO A 129 -36.29 5.75 -32.77
CA PRO A 129 -37.28 5.72 -31.69
C PRO A 129 -36.95 6.73 -30.58
N THR A 130 -37.98 7.37 -30.05
CA THR A 130 -37.88 8.21 -28.86
C THR A 130 -38.01 7.37 -27.60
N VAL A 131 -37.09 7.56 -26.65
CA VAL A 131 -37.09 6.93 -25.33
C VAL A 131 -37.12 7.98 -24.24
N THR A 132 -37.74 7.65 -23.12
CA THR A 132 -37.87 8.51 -21.95
C THR A 132 -37.02 7.94 -20.83
N ILE A 133 -36.11 8.74 -20.28
CA ILE A 133 -35.19 8.33 -19.22
C ILE A 133 -35.43 9.23 -18.00
N THR A 134 -35.68 8.60 -16.86
CA THR A 134 -35.93 9.30 -15.59
C THR A 134 -34.66 9.40 -14.75
N PHE A 135 -34.30 10.60 -14.30
CA PHE A 135 -33.15 10.88 -13.44
C PHE A 135 -33.59 11.63 -12.17
N LYS A 136 -32.78 11.65 -11.11
CA LYS A 136 -33.05 12.47 -9.92
C LYS A 136 -32.66 13.92 -10.13
N THR A 137 -31.65 14.18 -10.97
CA THR A 137 -31.12 15.53 -11.21
C THR A 137 -30.96 15.79 -12.71
N ALA A 138 -31.09 17.05 -13.14
CA ALA A 138 -30.83 17.48 -14.52
C ALA A 138 -29.39 17.97 -14.71
N GLU A 139 -28.51 17.79 -13.73
CA GLU A 139 -27.17 18.37 -13.73
C GLU A 139 -26.34 17.82 -14.90
N GLY A 140 -25.96 18.72 -15.82
CA GLY A 140 -25.17 18.37 -17.01
C GLY A 140 -25.99 17.81 -18.17
N ILE A 141 -27.33 17.79 -18.09
CA ILE A 141 -28.19 17.34 -19.19
C ILE A 141 -28.82 18.58 -19.84
N GLU A 142 -28.38 18.92 -21.04
CA GLU A 142 -28.88 20.05 -21.83
C GLU A 142 -29.59 19.56 -23.10
N PRO A 143 -30.86 19.97 -23.33
CA PRO A 143 -31.57 19.72 -24.57
C PRO A 143 -30.77 20.20 -25.80
N GLY A 144 -30.70 19.36 -26.83
CA GLY A 144 -30.01 19.61 -28.10
C GLY A 144 -28.48 19.51 -28.06
N LYS A 145 -27.87 19.43 -26.87
CA LYS A 145 -26.40 19.34 -26.72
C LYS A 145 -25.95 18.00 -26.16
N THR A 146 -26.65 17.48 -25.16
CA THR A 146 -26.27 16.22 -24.52
C THR A 146 -26.52 15.05 -25.46
N LYS A 147 -25.44 14.35 -25.82
CA LYS A 147 -25.47 13.15 -26.66
C LYS A 147 -25.67 11.90 -25.81
N VAL A 148 -26.24 10.88 -26.42
CA VAL A 148 -26.33 9.53 -25.86
C VAL A 148 -25.31 8.67 -26.58
N LYS A 149 -24.41 8.04 -25.82
CA LYS A 149 -23.26 7.31 -26.36
C LYS A 149 -23.26 5.86 -25.92
N TYR A 150 -22.95 4.98 -26.86
CA TYR A 150 -22.68 3.58 -26.60
C TYR A 150 -21.28 3.26 -27.12
N LYS A 151 -20.37 2.82 -26.23
CA LYS A 151 -18.96 2.59 -26.57
C LYS A 151 -18.30 3.79 -27.28
N ASP A 152 -18.55 4.99 -26.75
CA ASP A 152 -18.11 6.28 -27.31
C ASP A 152 -18.66 6.65 -28.70
N VAL A 153 -19.60 5.87 -29.25
CA VAL A 153 -20.31 6.19 -30.49
C VAL A 153 -21.61 6.92 -30.17
N ASP A 154 -21.85 8.05 -30.84
CA ASP A 154 -23.08 8.83 -30.70
C ASP A 154 -24.27 8.07 -31.31
N ILE A 155 -25.21 7.67 -30.47
CA ILE A 155 -26.40 6.86 -30.83
C ILE A 155 -27.73 7.58 -30.56
N GLY A 156 -27.68 8.82 -30.07
CA GLY A 156 -28.87 9.62 -29.81
C GLY A 156 -28.56 10.99 -29.23
N GLU A 157 -29.62 11.76 -28.99
CA GLU A 157 -29.55 13.11 -28.47
C GLU A 157 -30.74 13.41 -27.55
N VAL A 158 -30.49 14.15 -26.47
CA VAL A 158 -31.54 14.64 -25.57
C VAL A 158 -32.31 15.76 -26.27
N LYS A 159 -33.61 15.59 -26.50
CA LYS A 159 -34.48 16.59 -27.14
C LYS A 159 -35.16 17.52 -26.15
N SER A 160 -35.56 17.01 -24.99
CA SER A 160 -36.19 17.82 -23.95
C SER A 160 -35.91 17.26 -22.56
N VAL A 161 -35.95 18.14 -21.56
CA VAL A 161 -35.82 17.80 -20.15
C VAL A 161 -36.97 18.48 -19.42
N THR A 162 -37.85 17.69 -18.83
CA THR A 162 -39.01 18.17 -18.08
C THR A 162 -38.99 17.61 -16.66
N LEU A 163 -39.77 18.20 -15.78
CA LEU A 163 -39.97 17.69 -14.42
C LEU A 163 -41.16 16.71 -14.42
N SER A 164 -41.10 15.66 -13.61
CA SER A 164 -42.23 14.73 -13.41
C SER A 164 -43.40 15.44 -12.73
N GLU A 165 -44.61 14.90 -12.84
CA GLU A 165 -45.82 15.53 -12.28
C GLU A 165 -45.75 15.77 -10.77
N ASP A 166 -45.04 14.91 -10.04
CA ASP A 166 -44.81 14.99 -8.58
C ASP A 166 -43.58 15.82 -8.19
N HIS A 167 -42.89 16.41 -9.17
CA HIS A 167 -41.68 17.19 -9.01
C HIS A 167 -40.48 16.45 -8.38
N SER A 168 -40.53 15.11 -8.28
CA SER A 168 -39.49 14.32 -7.62
C SER A 168 -38.37 13.86 -8.56
N LEU A 169 -38.64 13.80 -9.87
CA LEU A 169 -37.75 13.27 -10.90
C LEU A 169 -37.72 14.17 -12.12
N ILE A 170 -36.62 14.08 -12.86
CA ILE A 170 -36.44 14.71 -14.17
C ILE A 170 -36.71 13.66 -15.24
N VAL A 171 -37.48 14.04 -16.25
CA VAL A 171 -37.85 13.21 -17.40
C VAL A 171 -37.09 13.75 -18.62
N ALA A 172 -36.04 13.05 -19.03
CA ALA A 172 -35.29 13.36 -20.24
C ALA A 172 -35.86 12.58 -21.43
N THR A 173 -36.29 13.29 -22.46
CA THR A 173 -36.75 12.69 -23.73
C THR A 173 -35.55 12.63 -24.69
N VAL A 174 -35.18 11.42 -25.08
CA VAL A 174 -34.04 11.14 -25.96
C VAL A 174 -34.54 10.60 -27.28
N GLU A 175 -34.03 11.16 -28.37
CA GLU A 175 -34.21 10.62 -29.71
C GLU A 175 -32.99 9.76 -30.06
N LEU A 176 -33.20 8.47 -30.29
CA LEU A 176 -32.15 7.56 -30.74
C LEU A 176 -32.01 7.60 -32.26
N THR A 177 -30.85 7.20 -32.78
CA THR A 177 -30.68 6.96 -34.21
C THR A 177 -31.37 5.66 -34.62
N LYS A 178 -31.70 5.53 -35.91
CA LYS A 178 -32.36 4.35 -36.46
C LYS A 178 -31.59 3.05 -36.18
N ASP A 179 -30.27 3.09 -36.31
CA ASP A 179 -29.37 1.95 -36.09
C ASP A 179 -29.28 1.55 -34.60
N ALA A 180 -29.66 2.44 -33.69
CA ALA A 180 -29.66 2.23 -32.25
C ALA A 180 -31.02 1.75 -31.70
N SER A 181 -32.00 1.51 -32.55
CA SER A 181 -33.35 1.06 -32.15
C SER A 181 -33.34 -0.24 -31.33
N ASN A 182 -32.43 -1.15 -31.64
CA ASN A 182 -32.25 -2.43 -30.93
C ASN A 182 -31.63 -2.29 -29.53
N ILE A 183 -31.19 -1.09 -29.14
CA ILE A 183 -30.65 -0.81 -27.80
C ILE A 183 -31.77 -0.47 -26.82
N ALA A 184 -32.94 -0.02 -27.30
CA ALA A 184 -34.09 0.32 -26.48
C ALA A 184 -34.90 -0.93 -26.07
N VAL A 185 -34.26 -1.85 -25.34
CA VAL A 185 -34.83 -3.12 -24.89
C VAL A 185 -34.84 -3.23 -23.38
N GLU A 186 -35.59 -4.20 -22.85
CA GLU A 186 -35.56 -4.48 -21.42
C GLU A 186 -34.15 -4.87 -20.95
N GLY A 187 -33.77 -4.31 -19.79
CA GLY A 187 -32.45 -4.52 -19.20
C GLY A 187 -31.37 -3.57 -19.73
N THR A 188 -31.68 -2.67 -20.67
CA THR A 188 -30.79 -1.57 -21.04
C THR A 188 -30.66 -0.58 -19.89
N ARG A 189 -29.43 -0.18 -19.60
CA ARG A 189 -29.09 0.76 -18.51
C ARG A 189 -28.53 2.05 -19.10
N PHE A 190 -29.03 3.17 -18.61
CA PHE A 190 -28.56 4.51 -18.98
C PHE A 190 -27.96 5.18 -17.76
N TRP A 191 -26.90 5.97 -17.91
CA TRP A 191 -26.33 6.76 -16.82
C TRP A 191 -25.72 8.07 -17.31
N VAL A 192 -25.62 9.06 -16.43
CA VAL A 192 -24.95 10.32 -16.75
C VAL A 192 -23.45 10.17 -16.52
N VAL A 193 -22.65 10.47 -17.54
CA VAL A 193 -21.19 10.59 -17.43
C VAL A 193 -20.84 12.06 -17.28
N LYS A 194 -20.25 12.40 -16.13
CA LYS A 194 -19.81 13.75 -15.77
C LYS A 194 -18.27 13.78 -15.74
N PRO A 195 -17.63 14.93 -16.04
CA PRO A 195 -16.20 15.11 -15.81
C PRO A 195 -15.90 14.87 -14.32
N ARG A 196 -14.89 14.05 -14.04
CA ARG A 196 -14.42 13.81 -12.67
C ARG A 196 -12.92 14.11 -12.59
N ILE A 197 -12.55 14.89 -11.59
CA ILE A 197 -11.15 15.12 -11.23
C ILE A 197 -10.83 14.12 -10.12
N ALA A 198 -10.14 13.03 -10.45
CA ALA A 198 -9.60 12.12 -9.47
C ALA A 198 -8.11 12.41 -9.25
N ALA A 199 -7.59 12.09 -8.07
CA ALA A 199 -6.15 12.15 -7.80
C ALA A 199 -5.36 11.23 -8.76
N SER A 200 -6.00 10.14 -9.22
CA SER A 200 -5.48 9.20 -10.20
C SER A 200 -5.64 9.64 -11.67
N GLY A 201 -5.75 10.95 -11.92
CA GLY A 201 -5.87 11.52 -13.26
C GLY A 201 -7.28 11.99 -13.63
N VAL A 202 -7.37 12.67 -14.76
CA VAL A 202 -8.62 13.28 -15.23
C VAL A 202 -9.35 12.29 -16.13
N SER A 203 -10.45 11.72 -15.65
CA SER A 203 -11.36 10.91 -16.48
C SER A 203 -12.39 11.84 -17.13
N GLY A 204 -12.61 11.65 -18.43
CA GLY A 204 -13.57 12.48 -19.17
C GLY A 204 -13.00 13.82 -19.67
N LEU A 205 -11.73 13.91 -20.07
CA LEU A 205 -11.20 15.10 -20.75
C LEU A 205 -12.05 15.55 -21.95
N GLY A 206 -12.64 14.59 -22.68
CA GLY A 206 -13.61 14.89 -23.74
C GLY A 206 -14.83 15.67 -23.22
N THR A 207 -15.28 15.42 -21.99
CA THR A 207 -16.43 16.11 -21.37
C THR A 207 -16.12 17.52 -20.89
N LEU A 208 -14.85 17.90 -20.71
CA LEU A 208 -14.48 19.31 -20.49
C LEU A 208 -14.74 20.16 -21.74
N LEU A 209 -14.60 19.57 -22.93
CA LEU A 209 -14.79 20.27 -24.21
C LEU A 209 -16.22 20.08 -24.77
N SER A 210 -16.80 18.89 -24.62
CA SER A 210 -18.09 18.50 -25.21
C SER A 210 -19.27 18.45 -24.23
N GLY A 211 -19.01 18.69 -22.94
CA GLY A 211 -20.02 18.58 -21.87
C GLY A 211 -20.28 17.13 -21.44
N SER A 212 -21.17 16.96 -20.46
CA SER A 212 -21.64 15.66 -20.01
C SER A 212 -22.51 14.97 -21.06
N TYR A 213 -22.46 13.64 -21.07
CA TYR A 213 -23.20 12.79 -21.99
C TYR A 213 -23.89 11.64 -21.24
N ILE A 214 -24.87 10.99 -21.88
CA ILE A 214 -25.54 9.82 -21.33
C ILE A 214 -24.88 8.55 -21.89
N GLY A 215 -24.29 7.74 -21.02
CA GLY A 215 -23.75 6.42 -21.38
C GLY A 215 -24.85 5.35 -21.42
N VAL A 216 -24.64 4.32 -22.25
CA VAL A 216 -25.58 3.21 -22.42
C VAL A 216 -24.87 1.87 -22.26
N ASP A 217 -25.57 0.90 -21.67
CA ASP A 217 -25.20 -0.52 -21.63
C ASP A 217 -26.42 -1.31 -22.12
N ALA A 218 -26.29 -1.92 -23.30
CA ALA A 218 -27.41 -2.55 -24.00
C ALA A 218 -27.90 -3.81 -23.29
N GLY A 219 -29.23 -3.96 -23.21
CA GLY A 219 -29.87 -5.19 -22.76
C GLY A 219 -29.68 -6.35 -23.75
N ARG A 220 -29.95 -7.57 -23.29
CA ARG A 220 -30.01 -8.77 -24.15
C ARG A 220 -31.45 -9.26 -24.37
N SER A 221 -32.44 -8.56 -23.85
CA SER A 221 -33.85 -8.90 -24.05
C SER A 221 -34.26 -8.58 -25.48
N GLU A 222 -35.18 -9.37 -26.02
CA GLU A 222 -35.84 -9.07 -27.30
C GLU A 222 -37.04 -8.12 -27.09
N GLU A 223 -37.48 -7.91 -25.84
CA GLU A 223 -38.61 -7.04 -25.51
C GLU A 223 -38.22 -5.56 -25.59
N THR A 224 -38.89 -4.83 -26.49
CA THR A 224 -38.67 -3.39 -26.66
C THR A 224 -39.25 -2.60 -25.49
N ARG A 225 -38.49 -1.64 -24.98
CA ARG A 225 -38.91 -0.75 -23.90
C ARG A 225 -38.59 0.70 -24.26
N ARG A 226 -39.51 1.62 -23.96
CA ARG A 226 -39.34 3.07 -24.22
C ARG A 226 -39.14 3.91 -22.97
N ALA A 227 -39.46 3.38 -21.79
CA ALA A 227 -39.32 4.07 -20.52
C ALA A 227 -38.24 3.42 -19.66
N PHE A 228 -37.23 4.20 -19.29
CA PHE A 228 -36.05 3.76 -18.55
C PHE A 228 -35.83 4.60 -17.29
N ARG A 229 -35.17 3.97 -16.33
CA ARG A 229 -34.65 4.64 -15.15
C ARG A 229 -33.15 4.83 -15.33
N GLY A 230 -32.71 6.08 -15.32
CA GLY A 230 -31.31 6.46 -15.38
C GLY A 230 -30.59 6.22 -14.05
N LEU A 231 -29.34 5.83 -14.13
CA LEU A 231 -28.42 5.71 -12.99
C LEU A 231 -27.61 7.00 -12.89
N GLU A 232 -27.43 7.51 -11.67
CA GLU A 232 -26.61 8.71 -11.42
C GLU A 232 -25.10 8.40 -11.47
N THR A 233 -24.74 7.14 -11.21
CA THR A 233 -23.38 6.65 -11.26
C THR A 233 -23.26 5.58 -12.34
N PRO A 234 -22.14 5.55 -13.10
CA PRO A 234 -21.90 4.49 -14.05
C PRO A 234 -22.01 3.11 -13.36
N PRO A 235 -22.61 2.12 -14.02
CA PRO A 235 -22.60 0.77 -13.49
C PRO A 235 -21.15 0.31 -13.36
N ALA A 236 -20.85 -0.32 -12.22
CA ALA A 236 -19.51 -0.80 -11.88
C ALA A 236 -18.88 -1.63 -13.02
N VAL A 237 -19.68 -2.45 -13.71
CA VAL A 237 -19.26 -3.27 -14.85
C VAL A 237 -20.40 -3.29 -15.90
N THR A 238 -20.03 -3.06 -17.15
CA THR A 238 -20.94 -3.21 -18.31
C THR A 238 -21.03 -4.68 -18.71
N ARG A 239 -22.16 -5.12 -19.28
CA ARG A 239 -22.42 -6.55 -19.53
C ARG A 239 -21.48 -7.20 -20.55
N ASP A 240 -20.73 -6.37 -21.27
CA ASP A 240 -19.79 -6.77 -22.30
C ASP A 240 -18.40 -7.08 -21.77
N GLN A 241 -18.07 -6.58 -20.57
CA GLN A 241 -16.77 -6.80 -19.95
C GLN A 241 -16.73 -8.20 -19.34
N LYS A 242 -15.88 -9.06 -19.90
CA LYS A 242 -15.60 -10.40 -19.35
C LYS A 242 -14.60 -10.29 -18.20
N GLY A 243 -14.83 -11.03 -17.12
CA GLY A 243 -13.98 -11.05 -15.93
C GLY A 243 -14.80 -11.34 -14.68
N HIS A 244 -14.20 -11.11 -13.52
CA HIS A 244 -14.81 -11.34 -12.21
C HIS A 244 -14.71 -10.10 -11.33
N GLN A 245 -15.75 -9.90 -10.50
CA GLN A 245 -15.79 -8.92 -9.44
C GLN A 245 -15.33 -9.55 -8.13
N TYR A 246 -14.60 -8.78 -7.32
CA TYR A 246 -14.21 -9.20 -5.98
C TYR A 246 -14.49 -8.08 -4.97
N LEU A 247 -14.72 -8.46 -3.72
CA LEU A 247 -14.95 -7.54 -2.62
C LEU A 247 -13.69 -7.47 -1.77
N LEU A 248 -13.14 -6.27 -1.61
CA LEU A 248 -11.97 -6.04 -0.79
C LEU A 248 -12.37 -5.23 0.45
N PHE A 249 -11.99 -5.70 1.64
CA PHE A 249 -12.22 -5.00 2.88
C PHE A 249 -10.94 -4.35 3.37
N ALA A 250 -11.01 -3.08 3.75
CA ALA A 250 -9.91 -2.32 4.32
C ALA A 250 -10.39 -1.49 5.52
N ASP A 251 -9.48 -1.12 6.42
CA ASP A 251 -9.79 -0.22 7.53
C ASP A 251 -10.14 1.20 7.05
N SER A 252 -9.60 1.60 5.88
CA SER A 252 -9.92 2.89 5.26
C SER A 252 -9.73 2.85 3.73
N LEU A 253 -10.31 3.84 3.04
CA LEU A 253 -10.24 3.94 1.58
C LEU A 253 -8.83 4.34 1.07
N ASN A 254 -8.01 4.99 1.90
CA ASN A 254 -6.71 5.54 1.52
C ASN A 254 -6.82 6.44 0.25
N SER A 255 -5.85 6.35 -0.66
CA SER A 255 -5.81 7.09 -1.94
C SER A 255 -6.56 6.41 -3.09
N LEU A 256 -7.43 5.43 -2.78
CA LEU A 256 -8.17 4.66 -3.78
C LEU A 256 -9.49 5.37 -4.13
N ASP A 257 -9.84 5.37 -5.41
CA ASP A 257 -11.10 5.90 -5.91
C ASP A 257 -11.63 4.99 -7.03
N ILE A 258 -12.86 5.25 -7.50
CA ILE A 258 -13.41 4.58 -8.67
C ILE A 258 -12.52 4.87 -9.88
N GLY A 259 -12.06 3.82 -10.55
CA GLY A 259 -11.09 3.88 -11.64
C GLY A 259 -9.65 3.64 -11.22
N SER A 260 -9.34 3.56 -9.91
CA SER A 260 -7.99 3.19 -9.46
C SER A 260 -7.58 1.83 -10.05
N PRO A 261 -6.36 1.72 -10.62
CA PRO A 261 -5.93 0.52 -11.31
C PRO A 261 -5.73 -0.67 -10.36
N VAL A 262 -6.06 -1.87 -10.86
CA VAL A 262 -5.73 -3.13 -10.21
C VAL A 262 -4.59 -3.79 -10.96
N TYR A 263 -3.51 -4.13 -10.26
CA TYR A 263 -2.28 -4.66 -10.82
C TYR A 263 -2.07 -6.13 -10.47
N TYR A 264 -1.58 -6.89 -11.45
CA TYR A 264 -0.98 -8.20 -11.25
C TYR A 264 0.43 -8.17 -11.83
N ARG A 265 1.44 -8.44 -10.99
CA ARG A 265 2.87 -8.34 -11.39
C ARG A 265 3.21 -7.01 -12.11
N ARG A 266 2.65 -5.89 -11.61
CA ARG A 266 2.81 -4.53 -12.15
C ARG A 266 2.12 -4.27 -13.51
N ILE A 267 1.32 -5.19 -14.01
CA ILE A 267 0.49 -5.01 -15.22
C ILE A 267 -0.92 -4.64 -14.77
N GLN A 268 -1.51 -3.59 -15.34
CA GLN A 268 -2.91 -3.23 -15.04
C GLN A 268 -3.82 -4.29 -15.66
N VAL A 269 -4.56 -4.99 -14.81
CA VAL A 269 -5.44 -6.10 -15.19
C VAL A 269 -6.90 -5.83 -14.82
N GLY A 270 -7.18 -4.67 -14.21
CA GLY A 270 -8.51 -4.33 -13.74
C GLY A 270 -8.56 -2.93 -13.14
N GLN A 271 -9.65 -2.66 -12.42
CA GLN A 271 -9.89 -1.37 -11.76
C GLN A 271 -10.85 -1.49 -10.57
N VAL A 272 -10.78 -0.52 -9.66
CA VAL A 272 -11.79 -0.30 -8.62
C VAL A 272 -13.04 0.25 -9.29
N VAL A 273 -14.19 -0.38 -9.04
CA VAL A 273 -15.47 -0.05 -9.69
C VAL A 273 -16.50 0.55 -8.74
N GLY A 274 -16.21 0.55 -7.44
CA GLY A 274 -17.06 1.16 -6.42
C GLY A 274 -16.47 0.99 -5.03
N TYR A 275 -16.96 1.76 -4.08
CA TYR A 275 -16.70 1.55 -2.66
C TYR A 275 -17.92 1.98 -1.84
N ALA A 276 -18.06 1.40 -0.67
CA ALA A 276 -19.07 1.76 0.32
C ALA A 276 -18.50 1.56 1.72
N LEU A 277 -19.07 2.25 2.71
CA LEU A 277 -18.84 1.88 4.10
C LEU A 277 -19.52 0.53 4.35
N ALA A 278 -18.80 -0.41 4.95
CA ALA A 278 -19.37 -1.70 5.32
C ALA A 278 -20.49 -1.51 6.35
N ALA A 279 -21.40 -2.48 6.44
CA ALA A 279 -22.59 -2.39 7.30
C ALA A 279 -22.25 -2.23 8.80
N ASP A 280 -21.04 -2.63 9.21
CA ASP A 280 -20.55 -2.49 10.58
C ASP A 280 -20.04 -1.08 10.92
N GLY A 281 -19.88 -0.20 9.92
CA GLY A 281 -19.34 1.14 10.05
C GLY A 281 -17.85 1.22 10.42
N LYS A 282 -17.14 0.07 10.46
CA LYS A 282 -15.73 -0.01 10.88
C LYS A 282 -14.77 -0.21 9.72
N SER A 283 -15.26 -0.76 8.61
CA SER A 283 -14.44 -1.05 7.43
C SER A 283 -15.03 -0.43 6.16
N VAL A 284 -14.19 -0.25 5.16
CA VAL A 284 -14.58 0.16 3.81
C VAL A 284 -14.58 -1.08 2.93
N GLN A 285 -15.69 -1.30 2.24
CA GLN A 285 -15.85 -2.35 1.24
C GLN A 285 -15.58 -1.73 -0.14
N LEU A 286 -14.48 -2.13 -0.77
CA LEU A 286 -14.17 -1.80 -2.16
C LEU A 286 -14.66 -2.93 -3.06
N ARG A 287 -15.23 -2.57 -4.21
CA ARG A 287 -15.54 -3.51 -5.29
C ARG A 287 -14.49 -3.33 -6.37
N VAL A 288 -13.78 -4.39 -6.71
CA VAL A 288 -12.80 -4.40 -7.80
C VAL A 288 -13.27 -5.33 -8.91
N PHE A 289 -12.95 -4.98 -10.15
CA PHE A 289 -13.17 -5.84 -11.29
C PHE A 289 -11.83 -6.22 -11.92
N VAL A 290 -11.62 -7.51 -12.16
CA VAL A 290 -10.43 -8.05 -12.82
C VAL A 290 -10.86 -8.62 -14.17
N ASN A 291 -10.27 -8.10 -15.24
CA ASN A 291 -10.63 -8.45 -16.61
C ASN A 291 -10.19 -9.87 -16.95
N ALA A 292 -10.98 -10.59 -17.75
CA ALA A 292 -10.52 -11.81 -18.39
C ALA A 292 -9.41 -11.48 -19.42
N PRO A 293 -8.34 -12.28 -19.54
CA PRO A 293 -8.15 -13.60 -18.93
C PRO A 293 -7.34 -13.58 -17.61
N TYR A 294 -7.22 -12.43 -16.93
CA TYR A 294 -6.41 -12.29 -15.72
C TYR A 294 -7.14 -12.69 -14.45
N ASP A 295 -8.46 -12.71 -14.49
CA ASP A 295 -9.37 -13.20 -13.46
C ASP A 295 -8.99 -14.61 -12.96
N LYS A 296 -8.46 -15.49 -13.82
CA LYS A 296 -7.94 -16.82 -13.46
C LYS A 296 -6.76 -16.82 -12.48
N TYR A 297 -6.07 -15.68 -12.30
CA TYR A 297 -4.96 -15.54 -11.34
C TYR A 297 -5.43 -15.16 -9.94
N VAL A 298 -6.74 -14.96 -9.76
CA VAL A 298 -7.35 -14.72 -8.45
C VAL A 298 -7.90 -16.04 -7.93
N GLY A 299 -7.13 -16.70 -7.08
CA GLY A 299 -7.55 -17.90 -6.36
C GLY A 299 -7.93 -17.58 -4.92
N GLY A 300 -8.50 -18.55 -4.20
CA GLY A 300 -8.86 -18.38 -2.79
C GLY A 300 -7.69 -18.06 -1.84
N ASN A 301 -6.44 -18.29 -2.27
CA ASN A 301 -5.23 -17.92 -1.51
C ASN A 301 -4.57 -16.61 -1.98
N THR A 302 -5.17 -15.88 -2.92
CA THR A 302 -4.65 -14.60 -3.40
C THR A 302 -4.68 -13.55 -2.29
N ARG A 303 -3.63 -12.72 -2.23
CA ARG A 303 -3.50 -11.62 -1.27
C ARG A 303 -3.52 -10.29 -2.03
N PHE A 304 -4.28 -9.34 -1.51
CA PHE A 304 -4.40 -7.98 -2.06
C PHE A 304 -3.74 -6.98 -1.12
N TRP A 305 -3.02 -6.01 -1.68
CA TRP A 305 -2.44 -4.91 -0.93
C TRP A 305 -2.57 -3.58 -1.67
N ASN A 306 -2.52 -2.50 -0.92
CA ASN A 306 -2.46 -1.16 -1.46
C ASN A 306 -1.09 -0.96 -2.14
N ALA A 307 -1.11 -0.71 -3.45
CA ALA A 307 0.08 -0.43 -4.25
C ALA A 307 0.39 1.08 -4.32
N SER A 308 -0.24 1.88 -3.46
CA SER A 308 -0.05 3.33 -3.39
C SER A 308 0.99 3.69 -2.33
N GLY A 309 1.92 4.56 -2.69
CA GLY A 309 2.70 5.35 -1.73
C GLY A 309 4.18 5.01 -1.60
N VAL A 310 4.86 5.87 -0.84
CA VAL A 310 6.23 5.70 -0.37
C VAL A 310 6.14 5.04 1.01
N ASP A 311 6.55 3.78 1.13
CA ASP A 311 6.64 3.09 2.41
C ASP A 311 7.99 3.44 3.06
N LEU A 312 7.96 4.45 3.95
CA LEU A 312 9.08 4.83 4.80
C LEU A 312 8.90 4.19 6.18
N ARG A 313 9.69 3.17 6.47
CA ARG A 313 9.68 2.49 7.78
C ARG A 313 10.98 2.78 8.51
N LEU A 314 10.86 3.23 9.75
CA LEU A 314 11.98 3.34 10.68
C LEU A 314 11.75 2.31 11.78
N ASP A 315 12.51 1.21 11.75
CA ASP A 315 12.42 0.14 12.73
C ASP A 315 13.75 -0.03 13.50
N SER A 316 13.81 -1.01 14.40
CA SER A 316 15.01 -1.32 15.18
C SER A 316 16.21 -1.73 14.31
N ASN A 317 15.98 -2.09 13.04
CA ASN A 317 17.00 -2.51 12.08
C ASN A 317 17.46 -1.35 11.18
N GLY A 318 16.87 -0.15 11.34
CA GLY A 318 17.26 1.08 10.65
C GLY A 318 16.15 1.67 9.80
N LEU A 319 16.54 2.53 8.86
CA LEU A 319 15.62 3.16 7.91
C LEU A 319 15.46 2.26 6.68
N LYS A 320 14.25 1.74 6.47
CA LYS A 320 13.85 1.04 5.25
C LYS A 320 12.97 1.96 4.42
N LEU A 321 13.49 2.38 3.28
CA LEU A 321 12.75 3.17 2.29
C LEU A 321 12.45 2.28 1.09
N ASN A 322 11.20 1.86 0.94
CA ASN A 322 10.75 1.20 -0.29
C ASN A 322 10.20 2.27 -1.24
N THR A 323 11.05 2.82 -2.11
CA THR A 323 10.57 3.69 -3.19
C THR A 323 10.03 2.82 -4.33
N GLN A 324 8.71 2.82 -4.51
CA GLN A 324 8.14 2.33 -5.76
C GLN A 324 8.41 3.36 -6.88
N SER A 325 8.37 2.90 -8.14
CA SER A 325 8.63 3.73 -9.32
C SER A 325 7.91 5.09 -9.22
N LEU A 326 8.59 6.20 -9.52
CA LEU A 326 8.01 7.56 -9.44
C LEU A 326 6.70 7.71 -10.24
N THR A 327 6.43 6.83 -11.21
CA THR A 327 5.18 6.77 -11.97
C THR A 327 3.99 6.15 -11.22
N THR A 328 4.20 5.30 -10.20
CA THR A 328 3.11 4.70 -9.38
C THR A 328 2.79 5.50 -8.11
N VAL A 329 3.66 6.42 -7.71
CA VAL A 329 3.51 7.26 -6.50
C VAL A 329 2.34 8.25 -6.62
N VAL A 330 1.91 8.61 -7.83
CA VAL A 330 0.87 9.64 -8.06
C VAL A 330 -0.54 9.05 -8.22
N LEU A 331 -0.66 7.83 -8.75
CA LEU A 331 -1.95 7.32 -9.25
C LEU A 331 -2.69 6.42 -8.26
N GLY A 332 -1.99 5.89 -7.26
CA GLY A 332 -2.51 4.89 -6.34
C GLY A 332 -3.02 3.62 -7.07
N GLY A 333 -3.30 2.56 -6.32
CA GLY A 333 -3.84 1.34 -6.91
C GLY A 333 -3.86 0.17 -5.95
N VAL A 334 -4.44 -0.93 -6.42
CA VAL A 334 -4.48 -2.21 -5.70
C VAL A 334 -3.59 -3.18 -6.45
N ALA A 335 -2.77 -3.97 -5.76
CA ALA A 335 -2.05 -5.08 -6.37
C ALA A 335 -2.46 -6.39 -5.71
N PHE A 336 -2.34 -7.48 -6.46
CA PHE A 336 -2.57 -8.81 -5.92
C PHE A 336 -1.57 -9.83 -6.44
N GLN A 337 -1.37 -10.88 -5.64
CA GLN A 337 -0.52 -12.01 -5.97
C GLN A 337 -0.79 -13.20 -5.04
N THR A 338 -0.52 -14.41 -5.54
CA THR A 338 -0.49 -15.63 -4.73
C THR A 338 0.84 -15.71 -3.95
N PRO A 339 0.81 -16.08 -2.64
CA PRO A 339 2.02 -16.23 -1.84
C PRO A 339 3.12 -17.03 -2.55
N PRO A 340 4.39 -16.58 -2.53
CA PRO A 340 5.49 -17.29 -3.17
C PRO A 340 5.62 -18.73 -2.68
N GLY A 341 5.86 -19.67 -3.60
CA GLY A 341 6.00 -21.09 -3.28
C GLY A 341 4.67 -21.85 -3.11
N GLN A 342 3.52 -21.18 -3.27
CA GLN A 342 2.21 -21.84 -3.32
C GLN A 342 1.64 -21.78 -4.75
N PRO A 343 0.99 -22.85 -5.24
CA PRO A 343 0.20 -22.78 -6.46
C PRO A 343 -0.99 -21.83 -6.27
N VAL A 344 -1.50 -21.30 -7.38
CA VAL A 344 -2.79 -20.58 -7.37
C VAL A 344 -3.85 -21.57 -6.87
N GLY A 345 -4.60 -21.16 -5.84
CA GLY A 345 -5.69 -21.97 -5.31
C GLY A 345 -6.84 -22.12 -6.31
N ALA A 346 -7.92 -22.79 -5.90
CA ALA A 346 -9.15 -22.80 -6.69
C ALA A 346 -9.57 -21.37 -7.03
N GLN A 347 -10.00 -21.14 -8.28
CA GLN A 347 -10.42 -19.84 -8.75
C GLN A 347 -11.50 -19.29 -7.83
N ALA A 348 -11.32 -18.05 -7.39
CA ALA A 348 -12.29 -17.40 -6.52
C ALA A 348 -13.60 -17.14 -7.28
N GLU A 349 -14.72 -17.38 -6.61
CA GLU A 349 -16.04 -17.06 -7.17
C GLU A 349 -16.25 -15.54 -7.28
N ASP A 350 -17.25 -15.16 -8.07
CA ASP A 350 -17.64 -13.77 -8.19
C ASP A 350 -18.12 -13.22 -6.84
N ASN A 351 -17.67 -12.02 -6.49
CA ASN A 351 -17.86 -11.35 -5.21
C ASN A 351 -17.21 -12.04 -4.01
N HIS A 352 -16.23 -12.92 -4.23
CA HIS A 352 -15.41 -13.44 -3.12
C HIS A 352 -14.76 -12.31 -2.33
N GLU A 353 -14.72 -12.48 -1.01
CA GLU A 353 -14.24 -11.48 -0.07
C GLU A 353 -12.76 -11.67 0.23
N PHE A 354 -11.99 -10.59 0.11
CA PHE A 354 -10.58 -10.55 0.43
C PHE A 354 -10.27 -9.38 1.37
N LEU A 355 -9.19 -9.51 2.14
CA LEU A 355 -8.62 -8.41 2.90
C LEU A 355 -7.67 -7.62 2.00
N LEU A 356 -7.78 -6.29 2.03
CA LEU A 356 -6.83 -5.36 1.44
C LEU A 356 -5.91 -4.82 2.54
N THR A 357 -4.63 -5.21 2.51
CA THR A 357 -3.63 -4.72 3.46
C THR A 357 -2.95 -3.45 2.97
N ASP A 358 -2.26 -2.74 3.87
CA ASP A 358 -1.56 -1.49 3.52
C ASP A 358 -0.36 -1.70 2.58
N ASP A 359 0.31 -2.86 2.65
CA ASP A 359 1.49 -3.13 1.84
C ASP A 359 1.71 -4.62 1.54
N GLU A 360 2.57 -4.90 0.57
CA GLU A 360 2.93 -6.25 0.12
C GLU A 360 3.56 -7.08 1.25
N GLY A 361 4.42 -6.46 2.06
CA GLY A 361 5.10 -7.15 3.16
C GLY A 361 4.10 -7.70 4.17
N THR A 362 3.05 -6.94 4.48
CA THR A 362 1.96 -7.37 5.36
C THR A 362 1.08 -8.44 4.69
N ALA A 363 0.69 -8.25 3.42
CA ALA A 363 -0.11 -9.21 2.66
C ALA A 363 0.54 -10.60 2.55
N MET A 364 1.86 -10.65 2.37
CA MET A 364 2.60 -11.89 2.11
C MET A 364 3.03 -12.63 3.39
N ARG A 365 2.79 -12.05 4.57
CA ARG A 365 3.10 -12.75 5.82
C ARG A 365 2.22 -13.98 6.00
N PRO A 366 2.78 -15.09 6.52
CA PRO A 366 1.97 -16.21 6.97
C PRO A 366 0.90 -15.74 7.97
N PRO A 367 -0.31 -16.32 7.94
CA PRO A 367 -1.34 -16.00 8.92
C PRO A 367 -0.80 -16.18 10.34
N ASP A 368 -0.97 -15.15 11.17
CA ASP A 368 -0.44 -15.16 12.54
C ASP A 368 -1.15 -16.18 13.46
N GLY A 369 -2.27 -16.75 13.02
CA GLY A 369 -3.08 -17.68 13.81
C GLY A 369 -3.89 -16.99 14.92
N PRO A 370 -4.57 -17.77 15.78
CA PRO A 370 -5.31 -17.22 16.91
C PRO A 370 -4.36 -16.52 17.89
N ALA A 371 -4.75 -15.34 18.35
CA ALA A 371 -3.97 -14.57 19.29
C ALA A 371 -4.21 -15.04 20.74
N THR A 372 -3.14 -15.10 21.52
CA THR A 372 -3.19 -15.37 22.97
C THR A 372 -2.80 -14.12 23.73
N TYR A 373 -3.57 -13.77 24.77
CA TYR A 373 -3.24 -12.64 25.63
C TYR A 373 -2.49 -13.11 26.88
N ALA A 374 -1.48 -12.35 27.28
CA ALA A 374 -0.77 -12.57 28.53
C ALA A 374 -0.55 -11.24 29.27
N VAL A 375 -0.35 -11.31 30.58
CA VAL A 375 -0.02 -10.18 31.44
C VAL A 375 1.38 -10.35 32.01
N LEU A 376 2.16 -9.27 31.92
CA LEU A 376 3.53 -9.18 32.40
C LEU A 376 3.57 -8.16 33.53
N ASN A 377 3.85 -8.59 34.75
CA ASN A 377 3.91 -7.68 35.89
C ASN A 377 5.35 -7.20 36.10
N PHE A 378 5.64 -5.93 35.82
CA PHE A 378 6.95 -5.34 36.07
C PHE A 378 6.93 -4.47 37.33
N ASN A 379 8.05 -4.46 38.06
CA ASN A 379 8.27 -3.62 39.24
C ASN A 379 9.34 -2.54 39.01
N GLN A 380 9.66 -2.26 37.74
CA GLN A 380 10.66 -1.30 37.28
C GLN A 380 10.03 -0.30 36.30
N SER A 381 10.67 0.86 36.12
CA SER A 381 10.19 1.90 35.19
C SER A 381 9.89 1.32 33.80
N LEU A 382 8.71 1.67 33.26
CA LEU A 382 8.31 1.33 31.89
C LEU A 382 8.63 2.47 30.89
N ARG A 383 9.43 3.46 31.29
CA ARG A 383 9.79 4.58 30.41
C ARG A 383 10.46 4.06 29.14
N GLY A 384 9.91 4.42 27.99
CA GLY A 384 10.36 3.95 26.68
C GLY A 384 9.54 2.78 26.13
N LEU A 385 8.73 2.11 26.95
CA LEU A 385 7.76 1.12 26.48
C LEU A 385 6.47 1.81 26.04
N GLN A 386 5.96 1.45 24.87
CA GLN A 386 4.74 2.03 24.28
C GLN A 386 3.71 0.94 23.93
N VAL A 387 2.44 1.32 23.81
CA VAL A 387 1.42 0.45 23.20
C VAL A 387 1.83 0.21 21.74
N GLY A 388 1.78 -1.06 21.31
CA GLY A 388 2.30 -1.49 20.02
C GLY A 388 3.77 -1.93 20.04
N ALA A 389 4.51 -1.72 21.14
CA ALA A 389 5.90 -2.18 21.23
C ALA A 389 5.99 -3.71 21.01
N PRO A 390 6.99 -4.19 20.26
CA PRO A 390 7.07 -5.60 19.90
C PRO A 390 7.34 -6.47 21.14
N VAL A 391 6.77 -7.67 21.12
CA VAL A 391 7.17 -8.76 22.00
C VAL A 391 7.99 -9.73 21.17
N ASP A 392 9.24 -9.90 21.55
CA ASP A 392 10.27 -10.60 20.81
C ASP A 392 10.67 -11.88 21.53
N PHE A 393 10.94 -12.94 20.77
CA PHE A 393 11.65 -14.12 21.26
C PHE A 393 12.88 -14.34 20.40
N ARG A 394 14.06 -13.97 20.92
CA ARG A 394 15.37 -14.15 20.27
C ARG A 394 15.45 -13.59 18.84
N GLY A 395 14.88 -12.41 18.62
CA GLY A 395 14.86 -11.71 17.33
C GLY A 395 13.62 -12.01 16.47
N ILE A 396 12.71 -12.86 16.94
CA ILE A 396 11.44 -13.14 16.26
C ILE A 396 10.31 -12.41 17.00
N VAL A 397 9.68 -11.44 16.33
CA VAL A 397 8.52 -10.73 16.88
C VAL A 397 7.32 -11.67 16.96
N LEU A 398 6.98 -12.09 18.17
CA LEU A 398 5.84 -12.94 18.48
C LEU A 398 4.55 -12.17 18.68
N GLY A 399 4.61 -10.85 18.89
CA GLY A 399 3.43 -10.10 19.27
C GLY A 399 3.70 -8.64 19.56
N ASN A 400 2.76 -7.99 20.26
CA ASN A 400 2.86 -6.59 20.61
C ASN A 400 2.19 -6.28 21.96
N VAL A 401 2.62 -5.19 22.58
CA VAL A 401 1.99 -4.62 23.77
C VAL A 401 0.63 -4.04 23.41
N VAL A 402 -0.40 -4.38 24.19
CA VAL A 402 -1.78 -3.93 24.01
C VAL A 402 -2.13 -2.80 24.97
N SER A 403 -1.70 -2.91 26.23
CA SER A 403 -1.97 -1.90 27.24
C SER A 403 -0.93 -1.91 28.34
N ILE A 404 -0.70 -0.74 28.93
CA ILE A 404 0.21 -0.54 30.06
C ILE A 404 -0.61 0.03 31.22
N GLY A 405 -0.61 -0.65 32.36
CA GLY A 405 -1.31 -0.23 33.56
C GLY A 405 -0.37 0.03 34.74
N ILE A 406 -0.95 0.53 35.82
CA ILE A 406 -0.32 0.66 37.13
C ILE A 406 -1.30 0.14 38.18
N ASN A 407 -0.81 -0.69 39.09
CA ASN A 407 -1.55 -1.25 40.21
C ASN A 407 -0.75 -1.04 41.49
N TYR A 408 -1.42 -0.58 42.55
CA TYR A 408 -0.82 -0.46 43.87
C TYR A 408 -1.23 -1.65 44.72
N ASP A 409 -0.29 -2.54 45.02
CA ASP A 409 -0.55 -3.64 45.93
C ASP A 409 -0.43 -3.16 47.37
N ARG A 410 -1.58 -3.00 48.03
CA ARG A 410 -1.67 -2.57 49.44
C ARG A 410 -0.96 -3.52 50.41
N ARG A 411 -0.76 -4.79 50.05
CA ARG A 411 -0.10 -5.79 50.92
C ARG A 411 1.41 -5.67 50.90
N SER A 412 2.00 -5.52 49.72
CA SER A 412 3.45 -5.34 49.57
C SER A 412 3.90 -3.87 49.67
N GLY A 413 2.96 -2.92 49.56
CA GLY A 413 3.26 -1.49 49.52
C GLY A 413 3.97 -1.06 48.23
N GLN A 414 3.99 -1.91 47.21
CA GLN A 414 4.72 -1.68 45.96
C GLN A 414 3.77 -1.39 44.80
N PHE A 415 4.23 -0.54 43.88
CA PHE A 415 3.58 -0.37 42.59
C PHE A 415 4.05 -1.45 41.62
N MET A 416 3.08 -2.13 41.01
CA MET A 416 3.27 -3.10 39.95
C MET A 416 2.69 -2.53 38.66
N MET A 417 3.40 -2.71 37.55
CA MET A 417 2.98 -2.22 36.26
C MET A 417 2.57 -3.42 35.37
N PRO A 418 1.28 -3.79 35.36
CA PRO A 418 0.79 -4.85 34.48
C PRO A 418 0.81 -4.38 33.04
N VAL A 419 1.57 -5.09 32.20
CA VAL A 419 1.64 -4.90 30.75
C VAL A 419 0.90 -6.04 30.10
N ARG A 420 -0.20 -5.74 29.40
CA ARG A 420 -0.93 -6.73 28.60
C ARG A 420 -0.29 -6.85 27.24
N VAL A 421 -0.02 -8.07 26.81
CA VAL A 421 0.55 -8.38 25.50
C VAL A 421 -0.35 -9.30 24.71
N LYS A 422 -0.34 -9.15 23.38
CA LYS A 422 -0.98 -10.04 22.41
C LYS A 422 0.13 -10.83 21.73
N LEU A 423 0.08 -12.15 21.81
CA LEU A 423 1.08 -13.07 21.28
C LEU A 423 0.47 -13.96 20.19
N TYR A 424 1.29 -14.35 19.23
CA TYR A 424 0.95 -15.21 18.11
C TYR A 424 1.85 -16.46 18.13
N PRO A 425 1.43 -17.51 18.86
CA PRO A 425 2.15 -18.78 18.98
C PRO A 425 2.65 -19.34 17.66
N ASN A 426 1.84 -19.25 16.60
CA ASN A 426 2.15 -19.86 15.30
C ASN A 426 3.39 -19.28 14.61
N ARG A 427 3.89 -18.11 15.06
CA ARG A 427 5.15 -17.52 14.58
C ARG A 427 6.41 -18.27 15.04
N LEU A 428 6.31 -19.18 16.01
CA LEU A 428 7.41 -20.04 16.48
C LEU A 428 7.66 -21.27 15.58
N GLY A 429 6.92 -21.39 14.47
CA GLY A 429 7.12 -22.43 13.46
C GLY A 429 6.00 -23.47 13.43
N THR A 430 5.99 -24.28 12.37
CA THR A 430 4.92 -25.23 12.04
C THR A 430 4.74 -26.32 13.10
N SER A 431 5.82 -26.84 13.67
CA SER A 431 5.76 -27.83 14.75
C SER A 431 5.11 -27.28 16.02
N PHE A 432 5.37 -26.00 16.32
CA PHE A 432 4.76 -25.33 17.46
C PHE A 432 3.30 -24.98 17.18
N ALA A 433 3.00 -24.51 15.96
CA ALA A 433 1.64 -24.25 15.52
C ALA A 433 0.77 -25.53 15.56
N ALA A 434 1.32 -26.70 15.21
CA ALA A 434 0.59 -27.97 15.30
C ALA A 434 0.22 -28.34 16.75
N LEU A 435 1.09 -28.02 17.72
CA LEU A 435 0.81 -28.20 19.15
C LEU A 435 -0.15 -27.13 19.69
N ALA A 436 0.00 -25.88 19.25
CA ALA A 436 -0.80 -24.75 19.71
C ALA A 436 -2.22 -24.72 19.10
N ASN A 437 -2.42 -25.27 17.90
CA ASN A 437 -3.72 -25.33 17.23
C ASN A 437 -4.57 -26.53 17.67
N GLN A 438 -4.08 -27.39 18.57
CA GLN A 438 -4.96 -28.34 19.26
C GLN A 438 -5.98 -27.53 20.07
N HIS A 439 -7.27 -27.83 19.89
CA HIS A 439 -8.40 -27.09 20.49
C HIS A 439 -8.52 -27.30 22.02
N ASP A 440 -7.50 -27.87 22.64
CA ASP A 440 -7.45 -28.13 24.05
C ASP A 440 -6.68 -26.99 24.74
N ASP A 441 -7.42 -26.05 25.33
CA ASP A 441 -6.82 -24.94 26.07
C ASP A 441 -5.95 -25.44 27.24
N VAL A 442 -6.23 -26.63 27.76
CA VAL A 442 -5.43 -27.32 28.78
C VAL A 442 -4.05 -27.71 28.23
N ALA A 443 -3.97 -28.17 26.98
CA ALA A 443 -2.69 -28.52 26.34
C ALA A 443 -1.81 -27.29 26.11
N LYS A 444 -2.41 -26.14 25.78
CA LYS A 444 -1.68 -24.86 25.65
C LYS A 444 -1.14 -24.39 27.00
N GLU A 445 -1.95 -24.47 28.05
CA GLU A 445 -1.54 -24.13 29.43
C GLU A 445 -0.36 -24.98 29.88
N HIS A 446 -0.41 -26.31 29.67
CA HIS A 446 0.69 -27.20 30.01
C HIS A 446 1.98 -26.94 29.23
N LEU A 447 1.87 -26.51 27.97
CA LEU A 447 3.04 -26.16 27.16
C LEU A 447 3.73 -24.88 27.66
N PHE A 448 2.97 -23.84 28.01
CA PHE A 448 3.53 -22.63 28.61
C PHE A 448 4.09 -22.91 30.01
N GLU A 449 3.42 -23.75 30.79
CA GLU A 449 3.91 -24.21 32.10
C GLU A 449 5.29 -24.90 31.96
N ALA A 450 5.44 -25.79 30.97
CA ALA A 450 6.70 -26.46 30.70
C ALA A 450 7.82 -25.46 30.35
N PHE A 451 7.52 -24.43 29.57
CA PHE A 451 8.51 -23.39 29.23
C PHE A 451 8.88 -22.52 30.43
N ILE A 452 7.91 -22.13 31.24
CA ILE A 452 8.12 -21.35 32.45
C ILE A 452 8.98 -22.13 33.46
N ARG A 453 8.71 -23.43 33.63
CA ARG A 453 9.51 -24.34 34.47
C ARG A 453 10.95 -24.47 33.96
N ARG A 454 11.15 -24.41 32.64
CA ARG A 454 12.47 -24.34 31.98
C ARG A 454 13.12 -22.95 32.03
N GLY A 455 12.46 -21.96 32.63
CA GLY A 455 13.02 -20.64 32.87
C GLY A 455 12.57 -19.55 31.89
N LEU A 456 11.48 -19.74 31.12
CA LEU A 456 10.92 -18.68 30.28
C LEU A 456 10.54 -17.48 31.16
N ARG A 457 11.11 -16.31 30.87
CA ARG A 457 10.80 -15.04 31.53
C ARG A 457 10.68 -13.92 30.51
N ALA A 458 9.89 -12.91 30.84
CA ALA A 458 9.83 -11.65 30.12
C ALA A 458 10.78 -10.62 30.74
N GLN A 459 11.50 -9.88 29.92
CA GLN A 459 12.42 -8.83 30.33
C GLN A 459 12.21 -7.60 29.43
N LEU A 460 12.29 -6.40 30.01
CA LEU A 460 12.35 -5.18 29.19
C LEU A 460 13.78 -4.99 28.70
N ARG A 461 13.93 -4.82 27.39
CA ARG A 461 15.23 -4.54 26.76
C ARG A 461 15.12 -3.29 25.89
N THR A 462 16.21 -2.55 25.76
CA THR A 462 16.29 -1.38 24.88
C THR A 462 16.41 -1.86 23.44
N GLY A 463 15.43 -1.50 22.60
CA GLY A 463 15.42 -1.83 21.18
C GLY A 463 16.12 -0.78 20.32
N ASN A 464 15.90 0.50 20.65
CA ASN A 464 16.54 1.61 19.95
C ASN A 464 17.29 2.50 20.95
N PHE A 465 18.61 2.55 20.82
CA PHE A 465 19.47 3.35 21.69
C PHE A 465 19.37 4.86 21.42
N LEU A 466 18.92 5.28 20.23
CA LEU A 466 18.74 6.69 19.89
C LEU A 466 17.49 7.28 20.56
N THR A 467 16.38 6.55 20.52
CA THR A 467 15.09 7.01 21.06
C THR A 467 14.82 6.52 22.48
N GLY A 468 15.61 5.57 22.98
CA GLY A 468 15.37 4.91 24.27
C GLY A 468 14.15 4.00 24.28
N GLN A 469 13.64 3.60 23.11
CA GLN A 469 12.45 2.76 23.01
C GLN A 469 12.73 1.35 23.52
N LEU A 470 11.85 0.87 24.41
CA LEU A 470 11.89 -0.47 24.98
C LEU A 470 11.00 -1.44 24.20
N TYR A 471 11.37 -2.71 24.22
CA TYR A 471 10.55 -3.84 23.81
C TYR A 471 10.52 -4.91 24.89
N VAL A 472 9.59 -5.84 24.77
CA VAL A 472 9.50 -6.99 25.67
C VAL A 472 10.25 -8.16 25.04
N ALA A 473 11.31 -8.63 25.69
CA ALA A 473 12.04 -9.83 25.31
C ALA A 473 11.55 -11.03 26.13
N LEU A 474 11.12 -12.09 25.46
CA LEU A 474 10.89 -13.41 26.02
C LEU A 474 12.14 -14.26 25.80
N ASP A 475 12.71 -14.80 26.88
CA ASP A 475 13.90 -15.67 26.79
C ASP A 475 13.93 -16.66 27.96
N PHE A 476 14.81 -17.66 27.86
CA PHE A 476 15.03 -18.66 28.90
C PHE A 476 16.20 -18.27 29.80
N PHE A 477 15.94 -18.12 31.09
CA PHE A 477 16.93 -17.77 32.12
C PHE A 477 17.16 -18.96 33.06
N PRO A 478 18.13 -19.85 32.75
CA PRO A 478 18.31 -21.12 33.47
C PRO A 478 18.78 -20.95 34.93
N LYS A 479 19.33 -19.78 35.28
CA LYS A 479 19.85 -19.47 36.62
C LYS A 479 18.81 -18.85 37.57
N VAL A 480 17.60 -18.55 37.07
CA VAL A 480 16.54 -17.92 37.87
C VAL A 480 15.67 -19.02 38.50
N PRO A 481 15.31 -18.92 39.80
CA PRO A 481 14.44 -19.90 40.44
C PRO A 481 13.12 -20.10 39.68
N PRO A 482 12.55 -21.33 39.68
CA PRO A 482 11.25 -21.59 39.08
C PRO A 482 10.17 -20.70 39.70
N ALA A 483 9.45 -19.94 38.86
CA ALA A 483 8.30 -19.17 39.30
C ALA A 483 7.10 -20.10 39.48
N LYS A 484 6.40 -19.95 40.61
CA LYS A 484 5.08 -20.58 40.80
C LYS A 484 4.06 -19.75 40.05
N ILE A 485 3.29 -20.39 39.16
CA ILE A 485 2.26 -19.71 38.37
C ILE A 485 0.93 -20.37 38.64
N ASP A 486 -0.08 -19.53 38.80
CA ASP A 486 -1.47 -19.94 38.75
C ASP A 486 -1.91 -19.95 37.27
N VAL A 487 -1.73 -21.11 36.63
CA VAL A 487 -2.06 -21.33 35.21
C VAL A 487 -3.57 -21.24 34.94
N THR A 488 -4.41 -21.22 35.97
CA THR A 488 -5.88 -21.16 35.84
C THR A 488 -6.43 -19.73 35.68
N ARG A 489 -5.57 -18.70 35.84
CA ARG A 489 -5.97 -17.30 35.62
C ARG A 489 -5.94 -16.95 34.13
N SER A 490 -7.09 -16.50 33.63
CA SER A 490 -7.21 -15.91 32.29
C SER A 490 -7.33 -14.38 32.41
N PRO A 491 -6.43 -13.58 31.79
CA PRO A 491 -5.31 -13.95 30.92
C PRO A 491 -4.07 -14.49 31.68
N LEU A 492 -3.29 -15.35 31.01
CA LEU A 492 -2.08 -16.00 31.55
C LEU A 492 -1.06 -14.96 32.04
N GLU A 493 -0.56 -15.12 33.26
CA GLU A 493 0.51 -14.29 33.81
C GLU A 493 1.88 -14.90 33.45
N LEU A 494 2.69 -14.20 32.64
CA LEU A 494 4.05 -14.63 32.36
C LEU A 494 5.04 -13.96 33.33
N PRO A 495 5.98 -14.72 33.90
CA PRO A 495 6.89 -14.24 34.92
C PRO A 495 7.92 -13.29 34.31
N THR A 496 8.24 -12.21 35.01
CA THR A 496 9.18 -11.18 34.57
C THR A 496 10.50 -11.26 35.30
N VAL A 497 11.54 -10.68 34.71
CA VAL A 497 12.83 -10.43 35.35
C VAL A 497 13.24 -8.97 35.13
N PRO A 498 13.93 -8.34 36.10
CA PRO A 498 14.41 -6.98 35.95
C PRO A 498 15.46 -6.86 34.84
N ASN A 499 15.64 -5.65 34.32
CA ASN A 499 16.67 -5.37 33.31
C ASN A 499 18.07 -5.38 33.96
N THR A 500 19.07 -5.94 33.27
CA THR A 500 20.44 -6.11 33.80
C THR A 500 21.25 -4.81 33.80
N LEU A 501 20.88 -3.80 32.99
CA LEU A 501 21.57 -2.51 33.00
C LEU A 501 21.40 -1.78 34.34
N ASP A 502 20.20 -1.85 34.93
CA ASP A 502 19.94 -1.28 36.25
C ASP A 502 20.74 -2.03 37.32
N GLN A 503 20.92 -3.35 37.17
CA GLN A 503 21.78 -4.14 38.06
C GLN A 503 23.25 -3.75 37.94
N LEU A 504 23.74 -3.43 36.75
CA LEU A 504 25.10 -2.95 36.53
C LEU A 504 25.34 -1.60 37.22
N GLN A 505 24.39 -0.66 37.15
CA GLN A 505 24.48 0.60 37.88
C GLN A 505 24.54 0.38 39.40
N LEU A 506 23.71 -0.53 39.92
CA LEU A 506 23.72 -0.89 41.34
C LEU A 506 25.03 -1.57 41.75
N GLN A 507 25.61 -2.43 40.90
CA GLN A 507 26.90 -3.06 41.17
C GLN A 507 28.06 -2.05 41.15
N VAL A 508 28.05 -1.10 40.21
CA VAL A 508 29.05 -0.01 40.17
C VAL A 508 28.93 0.87 41.41
N ALA A 509 27.71 1.20 41.84
CA ALA A 509 27.47 1.93 43.08
C ALA A 509 27.93 1.14 44.32
N ASP A 510 27.69 -0.17 44.36
CA ASP A 510 28.17 -1.04 45.45
C ASP A 510 29.70 -1.11 45.48
N ILE A 511 30.36 -1.25 44.33
CA ILE A 511 31.83 -1.21 44.22
C ILE A 511 32.36 0.13 44.70
N ALA A 512 31.77 1.25 44.26
CA ALA A 512 32.16 2.58 44.70
C ALA A 512 32.01 2.73 46.23
N SER A 513 30.93 2.22 46.80
CA SER A 513 30.70 2.23 48.25
C SER A 513 31.69 1.37 49.02
N LYS A 514 32.12 0.23 48.45
CA LYS A 514 33.15 -0.65 49.03
C LYS A 514 34.54 -0.04 48.93
N LEU A 515 34.83 0.68 47.84
CA LEU A 515 36.09 1.39 47.65
C LEU A 515 36.23 2.54 48.66
N GLN A 516 35.15 3.27 48.95
CA GLN A 516 35.11 4.29 50.02
C GLN A 516 35.36 3.72 51.42
N LYS A 517 35.05 2.44 51.66
CA LYS A 517 35.28 1.77 52.94
C LYS A 517 36.72 1.27 53.11
N ILE A 518 37.58 1.39 52.09
CA ILE A 518 39.00 1.05 52.24
C ILE A 518 39.65 2.12 53.12
N PRO A 519 40.19 1.76 54.29
CA PRO A 519 40.77 2.73 55.22
C PRO A 519 42.17 3.14 54.76
N PHE A 520 42.24 3.97 53.72
CA PHE A 520 43.51 4.49 53.18
C PHE A 520 44.33 5.24 54.26
N ASP A 521 43.66 5.87 55.22
CA ASP A 521 44.30 6.51 56.38
C ASP A 521 45.06 5.50 57.26
N LYS A 522 44.50 4.29 57.47
CA LYS A 522 45.19 3.24 58.22
C LYS A 522 46.38 2.68 57.47
N ILE A 523 46.30 2.59 56.14
CA ILE A 523 47.41 2.17 55.30
C ILE A 523 48.55 3.19 55.38
N GLY A 524 48.26 4.49 55.27
CA GLY A 524 49.24 5.56 55.42
C GLY A 524 49.90 5.57 56.80
N ASN A 525 49.10 5.41 57.87
CA ASN A 525 49.62 5.37 59.24
C ASN A 525 50.51 4.14 59.50
N ASN A 526 50.13 2.96 59.01
CA ASN A 526 50.94 1.74 59.17
C ASN A 526 52.26 1.83 58.39
N VAL A 527 52.26 2.45 57.21
CA VAL A 527 53.49 2.68 56.42
C VAL A 527 54.40 3.67 57.14
N ASN A 528 53.88 4.79 57.65
CA ASN A 528 54.65 5.73 58.45
C ASN A 528 55.25 5.07 59.70
N GLN A 529 54.46 4.26 60.40
CA GLN A 529 54.91 3.56 61.60
C GLN A 529 55.96 2.48 61.29
N THR A 530 55.87 1.85 60.11
CA THR A 530 56.91 0.92 59.61
C THR A 530 58.18 1.68 59.24
N LEU A 531 58.08 2.85 58.61
CA LEU A 531 59.21 3.71 58.28
C LEU A 531 59.89 4.29 59.53
N GLU A 532 59.12 4.67 60.55
CA GLU A 532 59.65 5.07 61.86
C GLU A 532 60.36 3.91 62.56
N SER A 533 59.77 2.71 62.52
CA SER A 533 60.37 1.50 63.07
C SER A 533 61.68 1.16 62.33
N ALA A 534 61.71 1.27 61.00
CA ALA A 534 62.91 1.09 60.19
C ALA A 534 63.99 2.15 60.48
N ASN A 535 63.59 3.42 60.65
CA ASN A 535 64.51 4.51 61.02
C ASN A 535 65.09 4.32 62.43
N SER A 536 64.29 3.79 63.37
CA SER A 536 64.74 3.46 64.72
C SER A 536 65.71 2.26 64.76
N LEU A 537 65.49 1.27 63.90
CA LEU A 537 66.43 0.16 63.69
C LEU A 537 67.74 0.65 63.08
N PHE A 538 67.69 1.52 62.06
CA PHE A 538 68.88 2.14 61.47
C PHE A 538 69.68 2.96 62.51
N LYS A 539 69.02 3.74 63.36
CA LYS A 539 69.68 4.47 64.46
C LYS A 539 70.29 3.57 65.53
N ARG A 540 69.72 2.39 65.79
CA ARG A 540 70.27 1.39 66.72
C ARG A 540 71.43 0.59 66.12
N LEU A 541 71.42 0.39 64.80
CA LEU A 541 72.50 -0.27 64.06
C LEU A 541 73.78 0.59 64.00
N ASP A 542 73.66 1.91 64.07
CA ASP A 542 74.81 2.85 64.08
C ASP A 542 75.54 2.90 65.44
N GLY A 543 74.95 2.33 66.50
CA GLY A 543 75.44 2.45 67.88
C GLY A 543 76.18 1.23 68.45
N GLU A 544 75.70 -0.01 68.24
CA GLU A 544 76.22 -1.18 68.96
C GLU A 544 76.04 -2.52 68.21
N VAL A 545 76.64 -2.68 67.02
CA VAL A 545 76.85 -4.03 66.44
C VAL A 545 78.05 -4.02 65.46
N ALA A 546 79.26 -3.79 65.98
CA ALA A 546 80.48 -3.76 65.16
C ALA A 546 81.31 -5.07 65.12
N PRO A 547 81.27 -6.03 66.08
CA PRO A 547 82.08 -7.24 65.94
C PRO A 547 81.33 -8.54 65.59
N GLU A 548 80.00 -8.57 65.62
CA GLU A 548 79.22 -9.80 65.32
C GLU A 548 78.64 -9.85 63.90
N ALA A 549 78.39 -8.71 63.26
CA ALA A 549 77.91 -8.64 61.87
C ALA A 549 78.94 -9.15 60.83
N GLN A 550 80.25 -9.06 61.14
CA GLN A 550 81.30 -9.56 60.24
C GLN A 550 81.34 -11.10 60.13
N ARG A 551 80.93 -11.83 61.17
CA ARG A 551 80.89 -13.30 61.12
C ARG A 551 79.68 -13.81 60.34
N THR A 552 78.53 -13.15 60.51
CA THR A 552 77.30 -13.48 59.80
C THR A 552 77.39 -13.15 58.30
N LEU A 553 78.11 -12.09 57.92
CA LEU A 553 78.31 -11.72 56.52
C LEU A 553 79.22 -12.68 55.75
N VAL A 554 80.25 -13.26 56.39
CA VAL A 554 81.12 -14.28 55.76
C VAL A 554 80.39 -15.62 55.59
N GLU A 555 79.50 -15.96 56.53
CA GLU A 555 78.71 -17.19 56.47
C GLU A 555 77.55 -17.07 55.48
N ALA A 556 76.88 -15.90 55.42
CA ALA A 556 75.88 -15.59 54.40
C ALA A 556 76.48 -15.55 52.99
N GLN A 557 77.70 -15.03 52.80
CA GLN A 557 78.36 -15.01 51.49
C GLN A 557 78.71 -16.42 50.98
N LYS A 558 78.93 -17.38 51.89
CA LYS A 558 79.18 -18.80 51.59
C LYS A 558 77.89 -19.55 51.21
N THR A 559 76.76 -19.18 51.83
CA THR A 559 75.44 -19.68 51.47
C THR A 559 74.94 -19.08 50.15
N PHE A 560 75.21 -17.79 49.89
CA PHE A 560 74.86 -17.14 48.63
C PHE A 560 75.66 -17.70 47.45
N SER A 561 76.96 -18.00 47.59
CA SER A 561 77.72 -18.64 46.49
C SER A 561 77.32 -20.09 46.23
N SER A 562 76.77 -20.79 47.24
CA SER A 562 76.23 -22.14 47.10
C SER A 562 74.81 -22.14 46.49
N ALA A 563 74.01 -21.12 46.80
CA ALA A 563 72.69 -20.89 46.18
C ALA A 563 72.82 -20.39 44.74
N GLU A 564 73.81 -19.54 44.44
CA GLU A 564 74.11 -19.05 43.09
C GLU A 564 74.55 -20.20 42.16
N LYS A 565 75.32 -21.17 42.68
CA LYS A 565 75.73 -22.37 41.94
C LYS A 565 74.59 -23.37 41.70
N THR A 566 73.46 -23.23 42.40
CA THR A 566 72.26 -24.07 42.22
C THR A 566 71.20 -23.35 41.37
N LEU A 567 71.30 -22.02 41.21
CA LEU A 567 70.41 -21.21 40.37
C LEU A 567 71.02 -20.82 39.01
N SER A 568 72.28 -21.19 38.73
CA SER A 568 72.99 -20.88 37.49
C SER A 568 72.91 -21.94 36.38
N GLU A 569 72.07 -22.98 36.53
CA GLU A 569 71.72 -23.86 35.41
C GLU A 569 70.25 -23.65 35.03
N ASP A 570 70.05 -22.83 33.98
CA ASP A 570 68.93 -22.81 33.04
C ASP A 570 67.56 -23.29 33.55
N SER A 571 66.90 -22.50 34.39
CA SER A 571 65.46 -22.68 34.65
C SER A 571 64.62 -21.73 33.77
N PRO A 572 63.71 -22.25 32.91
CA PRO A 572 62.82 -21.49 32.03
C PRO A 572 61.97 -20.41 32.72
N LEU A 573 61.77 -20.53 34.04
CA LEU A 573 60.91 -19.68 34.85
C LEU A 573 61.39 -18.21 34.97
N GLN A 574 62.70 -17.94 34.89
CA GLN A 574 63.20 -16.56 34.91
C GLN A 574 63.04 -15.83 33.57
N SER A 575 63.05 -16.56 32.45
CA SER A 575 62.77 -16.01 31.13
C SER A 575 61.30 -15.60 31.03
N ASP A 576 60.41 -16.48 31.48
CA ASP A 576 58.96 -16.26 31.43
C ASP A 576 58.51 -15.10 32.33
N VAL A 577 59.11 -14.91 33.50
CA VAL A 577 58.78 -13.80 34.40
C VAL A 577 59.29 -12.45 33.85
N ARG A 578 60.48 -12.42 33.25
CA ARG A 578 60.98 -11.19 32.61
C ARG A 578 60.16 -10.84 31.36
N GLN A 579 59.75 -11.84 30.59
CA GLN A 579 58.89 -11.67 29.43
C GLN A 579 57.48 -11.20 29.84
N ALA A 580 56.90 -11.80 30.87
CA ALA A 580 55.61 -11.38 31.43
C ALA A 580 55.65 -9.94 31.98
N MET A 581 56.71 -9.55 32.70
CA MET A 581 56.86 -8.17 33.20
C MET A 581 57.09 -7.15 32.07
N GLN A 582 57.77 -7.55 30.99
CA GLN A 582 57.92 -6.72 29.79
C GLN A 582 56.60 -6.57 29.02
N GLU A 583 55.79 -7.63 28.92
CA GLU A 583 54.44 -7.58 28.33
C GLU A 583 53.48 -6.74 29.18
N LEU A 584 53.55 -6.83 30.51
CA LEU A 584 52.75 -6.02 31.43
C LEU A 584 53.10 -4.53 31.30
N THR A 585 54.40 -4.22 31.18
CA THR A 585 54.86 -2.84 30.98
C THR A 585 54.46 -2.29 29.60
N ARG A 586 54.49 -3.12 28.55
CA ARG A 586 53.97 -2.76 27.22
C ARG A 586 52.47 -2.49 27.26
N THR A 587 51.72 -3.33 27.96
CA THR A 587 50.25 -3.20 28.09
C THR A 587 49.87 -1.95 28.90
N ALA A 588 50.61 -1.64 29.96
CA ALA A 588 50.41 -0.42 30.73
C ALA A 588 50.68 0.84 29.89
N ARG A 589 51.68 0.81 29.00
CA ARG A 589 51.94 1.91 28.05
C ARG A 589 50.85 2.06 27.00
N THR A 590 50.35 0.98 26.41
CA THR A 590 49.26 1.07 25.43
C THR A 590 47.95 1.55 26.05
N LEU A 591 47.66 1.16 27.30
CA LEU A 591 46.54 1.72 28.06
C LEU A 591 46.74 3.21 28.36
N GLY A 592 47.96 3.63 28.69
CA GLY A 592 48.29 5.06 28.87
C GLY A 592 48.09 5.87 27.59
N VAL A 593 48.53 5.36 26.44
CA VAL A 593 48.32 6.00 25.13
C VAL A 593 46.83 6.07 24.76
N LEU A 594 46.06 5.03 25.07
CA LEU A 594 44.61 5.02 24.87
C LEU A 594 43.91 6.04 25.79
N ALA A 595 44.33 6.12 27.06
CA ALA A 595 43.79 7.09 28.01
C ALA A 595 44.09 8.53 27.59
N ASP A 596 45.35 8.84 27.22
CA ASP A 596 45.77 10.16 26.73
C ASP A 596 45.07 10.52 25.40
N TYR A 597 44.80 9.53 24.53
CA TYR A 597 44.00 9.73 23.32
C TYR A 597 42.52 10.02 23.62
N LEU A 598 41.90 9.28 24.55
CA LEU A 598 40.50 9.50 24.95
C LEU A 598 40.29 10.80 25.74
N GLU A 599 41.30 11.23 26.50
CA GLU A 599 41.29 12.53 27.21
C GLU A 599 41.34 13.70 26.22
N ARG A 600 42.10 13.57 25.12
CA ARG A 600 42.19 14.58 24.05
C ARG A 600 41.05 14.50 23.03
N HIS A 601 40.45 13.33 22.85
CA HIS A 601 39.39 13.06 21.86
C HIS A 601 38.21 12.28 22.48
N PRO A 602 37.42 12.88 23.39
CA PRO A 602 36.27 12.22 24.01
C PRO A 602 35.20 11.81 22.97
N GLU A 603 35.16 12.47 21.81
CA GLU A 603 34.27 12.14 20.69
C GLU A 603 34.56 10.77 20.04
N ALA A 604 35.77 10.22 20.23
CA ALA A 604 36.14 8.91 19.67
C ALA A 604 35.32 7.75 20.27
N LEU A 605 34.77 7.91 21.48
CA LEU A 605 33.86 6.95 22.12
C LEU A 605 32.51 6.81 21.42
N LEU A 606 32.07 7.86 20.72
CA LEU A 606 30.75 7.91 20.07
C LEU A 606 30.84 7.73 18.55
N ARG A 607 31.93 8.16 17.91
CA ARG A 607 32.07 8.14 16.44
C ARG A 607 33.08 7.14 15.91
N GLY A 608 33.89 6.52 16.76
CA GLY A 608 35.03 5.70 16.35
C GLY A 608 36.19 6.56 15.78
N LYS A 609 37.38 5.95 15.67
CA LYS A 609 38.59 6.63 15.17
C LYS A 609 38.38 7.05 13.70
N PRO A 610 38.55 8.32 13.31
CA PRO A 610 38.52 8.71 11.90
C PRO A 610 39.67 8.00 11.18
N GLY A 611 39.34 7.18 10.18
CA GLY A 611 40.34 6.50 9.35
C GLY A 611 41.09 7.53 8.51
N GLU A 612 42.43 7.46 8.52
CA GLU A 612 43.23 8.10 7.48
C GLU A 612 42.83 7.49 6.14
N LYS A 613 42.29 8.31 5.25
CA LYS A 613 42.05 7.91 3.86
C LYS A 613 43.43 7.70 3.20
N PRO A 614 43.59 6.62 2.42
CA PRO A 614 44.84 6.36 1.70
C PRO A 614 45.17 7.45 0.68
#